data_AF-A0A9R1M710-F1
#
_entry.id   AF-A0A9R1M710-F1
#
_cell.length_a   1.000
_cell.length_b   1.000
_cell.length_c   1.000
_cell.angle_alpha   90.00
_cell.angle_beta   90.00
_cell.angle_gamma   90.00
#
_symmetry.space_group_name_H-M   'P 1'
#
loop_
_entity.id
_entity.type
_entity.pdbx_description
1 polymer ?
#
loop_
_entity_poly.entity_id
_entity_poly.type
_entity_poly.pdbx_seq_one_letter_code
_entity_poly.pdbx_strand_id
1 'polypeptide(L)'
;MPLWGTASGPPPPLAEGGGAEGSGGSSGAAAIRSLLPTRRRLRLDPPSKLYFPYEPGKQVRSAVRIKNVSKSHVAFKFQTTAPKSCFMRPPGGILAPGETIIATVFKFVEHPENNEKPLDQKCKVKFKIVSLKVKGPVEYVPELV
;
A
#
# COMPACT_ATOMS: atom_id res chain seq x y z
N MET A 1 17.65 1.37 -70.64
CA MET A 1 16.92 1.78 -71.87
C MET A 1 16.37 0.50 -72.48
N PRO A 2 15.11 0.40 -72.96
CA PRO A 2 14.18 1.43 -73.49
C PRO A 2 12.96 1.68 -72.56
N LEU A 3 12.18 2.76 -72.54
CA LEU A 3 11.62 3.77 -73.46
C LEU A 3 10.42 3.33 -74.32
N TRP A 4 9.21 3.70 -73.84
CA TRP A 4 7.92 4.01 -74.52
C TRP A 4 6.77 3.70 -73.53
N GLY A 5 5.73 4.50 -73.32
CA GLY A 5 5.23 5.63 -74.08
C GLY A 5 4.15 6.43 -73.33
N THR A 6 3.62 7.40 -74.08
CA THR A 6 2.90 8.62 -73.70
C THR A 6 1.39 8.41 -73.53
N ALA A 7 0.76 9.14 -72.62
CA ALA A 7 -0.60 9.67 -72.81
C ALA A 7 -0.86 10.90 -71.92
N SER A 8 -1.42 11.93 -72.54
CA SER A 8 -1.65 13.31 -72.11
C SER A 8 -3.04 13.54 -71.49
N GLY A 9 -3.16 14.52 -70.59
CA GLY A 9 -4.42 15.20 -70.24
C GLY A 9 -4.17 16.55 -69.53
N PRO A 10 -4.83 17.67 -69.94
CA PRO A 10 -4.72 18.98 -69.30
C PRO A 10 -5.79 19.22 -68.19
N PRO A 11 -5.73 20.34 -67.43
CA PRO A 11 -6.11 20.43 -66.00
C PRO A 11 -7.45 21.15 -65.72
N PRO A 12 -7.85 21.26 -64.44
CA PRO A 12 -8.59 22.42 -63.95
C PRO A 12 -7.88 23.16 -62.78
N PRO A 13 -8.29 24.40 -62.46
CA PRO A 13 -7.43 25.40 -61.83
C PRO A 13 -7.82 25.80 -60.38
N LEU A 14 -6.92 26.57 -59.76
CA LEU A 14 -7.04 27.49 -58.61
C LEU A 14 -7.51 26.94 -57.24
N ALA A 15 -6.62 27.08 -56.25
CA ALA A 15 -6.89 27.94 -55.08
C ALA A 15 -5.58 28.32 -54.37
N GLU A 16 -5.45 29.63 -54.19
CA GLU A 16 -4.42 30.40 -53.51
C GLU A 16 -4.41 30.12 -51.99
N GLY A 17 -3.23 30.20 -51.36
CA GLY A 17 -3.09 30.10 -49.91
C GLY A 17 -1.65 30.30 -49.47
N GLY A 18 -1.19 31.56 -49.47
CA GLY A 18 0.10 31.99 -48.93
C GLY A 18 0.20 31.73 -47.43
N GLY A 19 1.42 31.43 -46.98
CA GLY A 19 1.71 31.06 -45.59
C GLY A 19 1.86 32.23 -44.61
N ALA A 20 1.99 31.88 -43.33
CA ALA A 20 2.92 32.50 -42.39
C ALA A 20 2.93 31.70 -41.07
N GLU A 21 4.14 31.52 -40.53
CA GLU A 21 4.45 31.04 -39.19
C GLU A 21 3.76 31.84 -38.08
N GLY A 22 3.51 31.20 -36.95
CA GLY A 22 2.97 31.85 -35.76
C GLY A 22 2.99 30.95 -34.54
N SER A 23 4.14 30.91 -33.87
CA SER A 23 4.43 30.25 -32.60
C SER A 23 3.36 30.43 -31.53
N GLY A 24 3.03 29.32 -30.86
CA GLY A 24 2.19 29.32 -29.67
C GLY A 24 2.31 27.98 -28.96
N GLY A 25 3.52 27.64 -28.53
CA GLY A 25 3.78 26.45 -27.73
C GLY A 25 2.95 26.51 -26.45
N SER A 26 1.83 25.79 -26.42
CA SER A 26 1.17 25.42 -25.17
C SER A 26 2.12 24.49 -24.44
N SER A 27 2.98 25.09 -23.62
CA SER A 27 3.78 24.39 -22.62
C SER A 27 2.80 23.86 -21.57
N GLY A 28 2.12 22.78 -21.92
CA GLY A 28 1.45 21.94 -20.95
C GLY A 28 2.54 21.39 -20.06
N ALA A 29 2.71 21.99 -18.88
CA ALA A 29 3.62 21.47 -17.86
C ALA A 29 3.28 19.99 -17.65
N ALA A 30 4.13 19.10 -18.15
CA ALA A 30 4.02 17.69 -17.88
C ALA A 30 4.11 17.55 -16.37
N ALA A 31 2.98 17.22 -15.74
CA ALA A 31 2.95 16.98 -14.31
C ALA A 31 3.91 15.83 -14.02
N ILE A 32 5.09 16.17 -13.49
CA ILE A 32 6.03 15.19 -12.96
C ILE A 32 5.30 14.59 -11.76
N ARG A 33 4.60 13.47 -12.00
CA ARG A 33 4.05 12.65 -10.92
C ARG A 33 5.26 12.17 -10.14
N SER A 34 5.58 12.89 -9.08
CA SER A 34 6.71 12.60 -8.23
C SER A 34 6.67 11.12 -7.87
N LEU A 35 7.66 10.36 -8.30
CA LEU A 35 7.84 8.93 -8.01
C LEU A 35 8.21 8.69 -6.53
N LEU A 36 7.88 9.64 -5.66
CA LEU A 36 8.09 9.53 -4.24
C LEU A 36 7.20 8.38 -3.75
N PRO A 37 7.76 7.40 -3.02
CA PRO A 37 6.99 6.33 -2.43
C PRO A 37 5.78 6.92 -1.71
N THR A 38 4.60 6.35 -1.94
CA THR A 38 3.39 6.76 -1.23
C THR A 38 3.68 6.68 0.27
N ARG A 39 3.75 7.84 0.93
CA ARG A 39 4.10 7.89 2.36
C ARG A 39 3.13 6.98 3.11
N ARG A 40 3.68 5.99 3.83
CA ARG A 40 2.88 5.10 4.68
C ARG A 40 2.05 5.96 5.65
N ARG A 41 0.74 5.68 5.72
CA ARG A 41 -0.20 6.41 6.58
C ARG A 41 0.08 6.16 8.06
N LEU A 42 0.52 4.95 8.38
CA LEU A 42 0.84 4.50 9.74
C LEU A 42 2.33 4.24 9.87
N ARG A 43 2.90 4.67 10.99
CA ARG A 43 4.23 4.28 11.47
C ARG A 43 4.07 3.21 12.54
N LEU A 44 4.77 2.10 12.38
CA LEU A 44 4.81 1.01 13.34
C LEU A 44 6.14 1.02 14.09
N ASP A 45 6.09 0.77 15.39
CA ASP A 45 7.28 0.53 16.21
C ASP A 45 7.07 -0.68 17.13
N PRO A 46 7.79 -1.80 16.93
CA PRO A 46 8.83 -2.00 15.90
C PRO A 46 8.24 -2.05 14.46
N PRO A 47 9.03 -1.69 13.43
CA PRO A 47 8.51 -1.47 12.08
C PRO A 47 8.31 -2.75 11.24
N SER A 48 8.99 -3.85 11.58
CA SER A 48 9.09 -5.02 10.69
C SER A 48 8.84 -6.36 11.38
N LYS A 49 9.34 -6.57 12.60
CA LYS A 49 9.26 -7.84 13.33
C LYS A 49 8.89 -7.59 14.79
N LEU A 50 8.07 -8.49 15.32
CA LEU A 50 7.80 -8.57 16.75
C LEU A 50 8.52 -9.78 17.33
N TYR A 51 9.07 -9.59 18.53
CA TYR A 51 9.70 -10.66 19.30
C TYR A 51 8.74 -11.14 20.36
N PHE A 52 8.66 -12.46 20.49
CA PHE A 52 7.84 -13.14 21.47
C PHE A 52 8.74 -14.05 22.31
N PRO A 53 8.59 -14.07 23.63
CA PRO A 53 9.21 -15.09 24.46
C PRO A 53 8.84 -16.49 23.96
N TYR A 54 9.78 -17.42 24.00
CA TYR A 54 9.51 -18.82 23.63
C TYR A 54 9.04 -19.58 24.88
N GLU A 55 7.73 -19.80 24.97
CA GLU A 55 7.11 -20.58 26.04
C GLU A 55 6.11 -21.59 25.44
N PRO A 56 6.55 -22.80 25.05
CA PRO A 56 5.69 -23.83 24.47
C PRO A 56 4.46 -24.14 25.32
N GLY A 57 3.33 -24.34 24.68
CA GLY A 57 2.03 -24.59 25.32
C GLY A 57 1.37 -23.35 25.92
N LYS A 58 2.00 -22.17 25.81
CA LYS A 58 1.48 -20.93 26.39
C LYS A 58 1.16 -19.86 25.36
N GLN A 59 0.28 -18.95 25.79
CA GLN A 59 0.04 -17.70 25.10
C GLN A 59 1.09 -16.67 25.55
N VAL A 60 1.84 -16.18 24.58
CA VAL A 60 2.83 -15.12 24.75
C VAL A 60 2.35 -13.85 24.07
N ARG A 61 2.90 -12.69 24.45
CA ARG A 61 2.48 -11.39 23.94
C ARG A 61 3.65 -10.48 23.60
N SER A 62 3.42 -9.59 22.64
CA SER A 62 4.35 -8.53 22.25
C SER A 62 3.55 -7.28 21.89
N ALA A 63 4.15 -6.11 22.06
CA ALA A 63 3.48 -4.83 21.82
C ALA A 63 3.99 -4.17 20.54
N VAL A 64 3.08 -3.55 19.80
CA VAL A 64 3.39 -2.69 18.66
C VAL A 64 2.73 -1.33 18.85
N ARG A 65 3.51 -0.27 18.71
CA ARG A 65 3.01 1.10 18.69
C ARG A 65 2.62 1.47 17.26
N ILE A 66 1.39 1.94 17.09
CA ILE A 66 0.82 2.32 15.80
C ILE A 66 0.52 3.82 15.86
N LYS A 67 1.21 4.62 15.06
CA LYS A 67 1.01 6.07 14.98
C LYS A 67 0.48 6.49 13.61
N ASN A 68 -0.60 7.26 13.59
CA ASN A 68 -1.05 7.94 12.38
C ASN A 68 -0.13 9.13 12.08
N VAL A 69 0.63 9.04 11.00
CA VAL A 69 1.55 10.10 10.54
C VAL A 69 0.98 10.91 9.38
N SER A 70 -0.30 10.71 9.06
CA SER A 70 -1.02 11.42 8.01
C SER A 70 -1.86 12.58 8.57
N LYS A 71 -2.32 13.47 7.68
CA LYS A 71 -3.21 14.61 8.00
C LYS A 71 -4.70 14.24 7.99
N SER A 72 -5.06 12.96 7.96
CA SER A 72 -6.44 12.50 7.89
C SER A 72 -6.68 11.36 8.87
N HIS A 73 -7.94 11.09 9.21
CA HIS A 73 -8.29 9.90 9.97
C HIS A 73 -7.92 8.64 9.17
N VAL A 74 -7.41 7.64 9.88
CA VAL A 74 -6.96 6.37 9.28
C VAL A 74 -7.57 5.21 10.04
N ALA A 75 -8.40 4.42 9.34
CA ALA A 75 -8.83 3.12 9.83
C ALA A 75 -7.69 2.11 9.64
N PHE A 76 -7.51 1.21 10.60
CA PHE A 76 -6.58 0.09 10.50
C PHE A 76 -7.23 -1.24 10.87
N LYS A 77 -6.71 -2.32 10.30
CA LYS A 77 -7.13 -3.69 10.60
C LYS A 77 -5.94 -4.62 10.63
N PHE A 78 -5.88 -5.47 11.66
CA PHE A 78 -4.92 -6.55 11.79
C PHE A 78 -5.35 -7.73 10.92
N GLN A 79 -4.39 -8.26 10.17
CA GLN A 79 -4.54 -9.48 9.38
C GLN A 79 -3.34 -10.39 9.66
N THR A 80 -3.58 -11.68 9.79
CA THR A 80 -2.54 -12.68 10.06
C THR A 80 -2.75 -13.92 9.20
N THR A 81 -1.69 -14.65 8.93
CA THR A 81 -1.77 -15.98 8.29
C THR A 81 -2.19 -17.09 9.27
N ALA A 82 -2.28 -16.79 10.58
CA ALA A 82 -2.65 -17.75 11.62
C ALA A 82 -3.65 -17.16 12.63
N PRO A 83 -4.92 -16.93 12.23
CA PRO A 83 -5.91 -16.23 13.07
C PRO A 83 -6.29 -16.98 14.35
N LYS A 84 -6.13 -18.31 14.38
CA LYS A 84 -6.41 -19.13 15.58
C LYS A 84 -5.34 -18.94 16.67
N SER A 85 -4.08 -18.78 16.27
CA SER A 85 -2.94 -18.75 17.19
C SER A 85 -2.22 -17.40 17.24
N CYS A 86 -2.63 -16.39 16.48
CA CYS A 86 -2.05 -15.06 16.49
C CYS A 86 -3.11 -13.98 16.25
N PHE A 87 -3.37 -13.13 17.24
CA PHE A 87 -4.38 -12.07 17.14
C PHE A 87 -3.93 -10.80 17.85
N MET A 88 -4.53 -9.66 17.50
CA MET A 88 -4.19 -8.36 18.07
C MET A 88 -5.36 -7.77 18.84
N ARG A 89 -5.06 -7.04 19.92
CA ARG A 89 -6.03 -6.24 20.68
C ARG A 89 -5.56 -4.77 20.75
N PRO A 90 -6.38 -3.82 20.27
CA PRO A 90 -7.61 -4.03 19.48
C PRO A 90 -7.29 -4.64 18.09
N PRO A 91 -8.21 -5.39 17.46
CA PRO A 91 -7.99 -6.00 16.14
C PRO A 91 -8.02 -4.96 15.00
N GLY A 92 -8.63 -3.81 15.24
CA GLY A 92 -8.74 -2.69 14.32
C GLY A 92 -9.22 -1.46 15.07
N GLY A 93 -9.24 -0.33 14.40
CA GLY A 93 -9.65 0.95 14.99
C GLY A 93 -9.43 2.09 14.03
N ILE A 94 -9.79 3.30 14.46
CA ILE A 94 -9.59 4.53 13.70
C ILE A 94 -8.70 5.44 14.54
N LEU A 95 -7.65 5.98 13.90
CA LEU A 95 -6.73 6.92 14.52
C LEU A 95 -6.88 8.31 13.88
N ALA A 96 -7.10 9.32 14.70
CA ALA A 96 -7.04 10.72 14.31
C ALA A 96 -5.62 11.12 13.85
N PRO A 97 -5.47 12.23 13.10
CA PRO A 97 -4.17 12.74 12.70
C PRO A 97 -3.22 12.90 13.91
N GLY A 98 -2.05 12.27 13.86
CA GLY A 98 -1.06 12.33 14.95
C GLY A 98 -1.29 11.36 16.11
N GLU A 99 -2.47 10.76 16.20
CA GLU A 99 -2.83 9.82 17.27
C GLU A 99 -1.96 8.55 17.25
N THR A 100 -1.71 8.01 18.43
CA THR A 100 -0.90 6.82 18.63
C THR A 100 -1.59 5.85 19.60
N ILE A 101 -1.58 4.57 19.27
CA ILE A 101 -2.06 3.49 20.13
C ILE A 101 -0.96 2.45 20.33
N ILE A 102 -0.96 1.79 21.49
CA ILE A 102 -0.19 0.56 21.72
C ILE A 102 -1.15 -0.62 21.57
N ALA A 103 -0.93 -1.43 20.55
CA ALA A 103 -1.68 -2.66 20.33
C ALA A 103 -0.87 -3.86 20.82
N THR A 104 -1.54 -4.81 21.46
CA THR A 104 -0.90 -6.05 21.94
C THR A 104 -1.20 -7.17 20.97
N VAL A 105 -0.16 -7.81 20.44
CA VAL A 105 -0.27 -9.04 19.66
C VAL A 105 -0.08 -10.21 20.60
N PHE A 106 -1.02 -11.13 20.60
CA PHE A 106 -0.98 -12.39 21.32
C PHE A 106 -0.64 -13.49 20.33
N LYS A 107 0.21 -14.42 20.75
CA LYS A 107 0.57 -15.61 19.97
C LYS A 107 0.57 -16.84 20.87
N PHE A 108 -0.02 -17.93 20.42
CA PHE A 108 0.16 -19.24 21.04
C PHE A 108 1.45 -19.89 20.50
N VAL A 109 2.29 -20.41 21.38
CA VAL A 109 3.47 -21.18 21.00
C VAL A 109 3.11 -22.65 21.10
N GLU A 110 2.92 -23.29 19.95
CA GLU A 110 2.65 -24.72 19.89
C GLU A 110 3.88 -25.51 20.37
N HIS A 111 3.64 -26.68 20.95
CA HIS A 111 4.73 -27.60 21.28
C HIS A 111 5.40 -28.08 20.00
N PRO A 112 6.73 -28.27 19.99
CA PRO A 112 7.39 -28.92 18.88
C PRO A 112 6.83 -30.35 18.75
N GLU A 113 6.21 -30.66 17.61
CA GLU A 113 5.55 -31.95 17.37
C GLU A 113 6.52 -33.06 16.93
N ASN A 114 7.80 -32.73 16.72
CA ASN A 114 8.85 -33.68 16.35
C ASN A 114 10.21 -33.21 16.89
N ASN A 115 11.20 -34.11 16.93
CA ASN A 115 12.59 -33.94 17.42
C ASN A 115 13.42 -32.89 16.63
N GLU A 116 12.76 -31.93 15.99
CA GLU A 116 13.33 -30.81 15.26
C GLU A 116 13.89 -29.79 16.25
N LYS A 117 15.18 -29.45 16.09
CA LYS A 117 15.89 -28.53 16.99
C LYS A 117 15.11 -27.20 17.12
N PRO A 118 14.87 -26.68 18.34
CA PRO A 118 14.09 -25.45 18.59
C PRO A 118 14.58 -24.20 17.82
N LEU A 119 15.84 -24.20 17.39
CA LEU A 119 16.49 -23.09 16.69
C LEU A 119 15.97 -22.85 15.27
N ASP A 120 15.42 -23.85 14.59
CA ASP A 120 14.89 -23.69 13.23
C ASP A 120 13.40 -23.39 13.17
N GLN A 121 12.73 -23.30 14.33
CA GLN A 121 11.35 -22.85 14.42
C GLN A 121 11.27 -21.32 14.32
N LYS A 122 11.82 -20.78 13.24
CA LYS A 122 11.57 -19.41 12.77
C LYS A 122 10.06 -19.27 12.66
N CYS A 123 9.45 -18.46 13.51
CA CYS A 123 8.01 -18.20 13.50
C CYS A 123 7.55 -17.86 12.07
N LYS A 124 6.92 -18.82 11.38
CA LYS A 124 6.45 -18.68 9.99
C LYS A 124 5.20 -17.80 9.88
N VAL A 125 4.59 -17.47 11.02
CA VAL A 125 3.39 -16.61 11.10
C VAL A 125 3.75 -15.20 10.63
N LYS A 126 3.01 -14.72 9.63
CA LYS A 126 3.12 -13.34 9.14
C LYS A 126 1.84 -12.60 9.49
N PHE A 127 1.99 -11.35 9.89
CA PHE A 127 0.86 -10.44 10.07
C PHE A 127 1.10 -9.13 9.34
N LYS A 128 0.03 -8.40 9.06
CA LYS A 128 0.03 -7.09 8.44
C LYS A 128 -1.01 -6.22 9.13
N ILE A 129 -0.71 -4.92 9.23
CA ILE A 129 -1.68 -3.90 9.62
C ILE A 129 -2.03 -3.15 8.33
N VAL A 130 -3.24 -3.38 7.84
CA VAL A 130 -3.77 -2.71 6.65
C VAL A 130 -4.35 -1.36 7.09
N SER A 131 -4.20 -0.33 6.27
CA SER A 131 -4.65 1.03 6.59
C SER A 131 -5.43 1.67 5.46
N LEU A 132 -6.52 2.38 5.79
CA LEU A 132 -7.36 3.10 4.83
C LEU A 132 -7.62 4.53 5.32
N LYS A 133 -7.62 5.50 4.41
CA LYS A 133 -8.09 6.86 4.72
C LYS A 133 -9.59 6.82 4.93
N VAL A 134 -10.08 7.47 5.97
CA VAL A 134 -11.51 7.66 6.18
C VAL A 134 -11.86 9.15 6.22
N LYS A 135 -13.11 9.49 5.86
CA LYS A 135 -13.61 10.87 5.87
C LYS A 135 -14.29 11.12 7.23
N GLY A 136 -13.89 12.18 7.91
CA GLY A 136 -14.48 12.64 9.17
C GLY A 136 -14.03 11.86 10.42
N PRO A 137 -14.41 12.33 11.63
CA PRO A 137 -14.34 11.56 12.85
C PRO A 137 -15.38 10.44 12.74
N VAL A 138 -14.91 9.25 12.38
CA VAL A 138 -15.72 8.04 12.37
C VAL A 138 -15.37 7.26 13.62
N GLU A 139 -16.35 7.03 14.48
CA GLU A 139 -16.21 6.13 15.61
C GLU A 139 -16.15 4.70 15.08
N TYR A 140 -15.14 3.93 15.48
CA TYR A 140 -15.04 2.53 15.07
C TYR A 140 -16.07 1.72 15.84
N VAL A 141 -17.15 1.31 15.16
CA VAL A 141 -18.14 0.37 15.71
C VAL A 141 -17.75 -1.04 15.24
N PRO A 142 -17.29 -1.93 16.14
CA PRO A 142 -17.21 -3.34 15.80
C PRO A 142 -18.64 -3.83 15.56
N GLU A 143 -18.99 -4.23 14.33
CA GLU A 143 -20.23 -4.96 14.09
C GLU A 143 -20.20 -6.21 14.99
N LEU A 144 -21.13 -6.26 15.96
CA LEU A 144 -21.34 -7.41 16.83
C LEU A 144 -21.81 -8.56 15.93
N VAL A 145 -20.92 -9.53 15.71
CA VAL A 145 -21.25 -10.85 15.13
C VAL A 145 -21.43 -11.83 16.27
#